data_AF-A0A1Y4KRZ1-F1
#
_entry.id   AF-A0A1Y4KRZ1-F1
#
_cell.length_a   1.000
_cell.length_b   1.000
_cell.length_c   1.000
_cell.angle_alpha   90.00
_cell.angle_beta   90.00
_cell.angle_gamma   90.00
#
_symmetry.space_group_name_H-M   'P 1'
#
loop_
_entity.id
_entity.type
_entity.pdbx_description
1 polymer ?
#
loop_
_entity_poly.entity_id
_entity_poly.type
_entity_poly.pdbx_seq_one_letter_code
_entity_poly.pdbx_strand_id
1 'polypeptide(L)'
;QKKGQAALDKQNAPMIAGGITPRQTKFETNKEKLRQTIRKALATAASFDEFSSLLLREGVAVKESRGRLSYLTPDRTKPITARKLGDDFDRAAVLAVLEQNAARAAEKAAAIPEYQRHGKTGIQPTKAPQTAPNVQRLVDIEQKKAEGKGRGYERWATMHNLKQMAATLNVYQEYGFTSPEQLEAAVDTAYQEMRQTSGKLKTLETKLQGKKELQQQVLAYAKTKPTREGLRAQKSEKARTAYRQANESDFIIAEAAARYFKAHGITKLPARKALQAEIEQLISEKDGLYNTYHEQKQRFKELQTVKRNIDQILRREEPHRRKEQSHER
;
A
#
# COMPACT_ATOMS: atom_id res chain seq x y z
N GLN A 1 12.40 -23.81 40.38
CA GLN A 1 11.60 -23.70 39.13
C GLN A 1 10.31 -22.91 39.41
N LYS A 2 9.87 -22.03 38.52
CA LYS A 2 8.60 -21.29 38.68
C LYS A 2 7.44 -22.31 38.71
N LYS A 3 6.53 -22.24 39.70
CA LYS A 3 5.41 -23.20 39.89
C LYS A 3 4.64 -23.55 38.59
N GLY A 4 4.53 -22.62 37.64
CA GLY A 4 3.88 -22.84 36.34
C GLY A 4 4.65 -23.75 35.38
N GLN A 5 5.99 -23.74 35.39
CA GLN A 5 6.79 -24.64 34.56
C GLN A 5 6.66 -26.08 35.07
N ALA A 6 6.73 -26.29 36.38
CA ALA A 6 6.56 -27.62 36.98
C ALA A 6 5.17 -28.23 36.71
N ALA A 7 4.12 -27.40 36.62
CA ALA A 7 2.78 -27.85 36.25
C ALA A 7 2.69 -28.23 34.76
N LEU A 8 3.32 -27.45 33.87
CA LEU A 8 3.39 -27.74 32.43
C LEU A 8 4.22 -29.02 32.16
N ASP A 9 5.34 -29.18 32.85
CA ASP A 9 6.20 -30.36 32.75
C ASP A 9 5.47 -31.63 33.22
N LYS A 10 4.66 -31.53 34.28
CA LYS A 10 3.81 -32.62 34.77
C LYS A 10 2.69 -33.01 33.77
N GLN A 11 2.13 -32.03 33.05
CA GLN A 11 1.14 -32.29 31.98
C GLN A 11 1.77 -32.87 30.72
N ASN A 12 3.00 -32.47 30.38
CA ASN A 12 3.72 -32.93 29.20
C ASN A 12 4.37 -34.32 29.40
N ALA A 13 4.67 -34.73 30.64
CA ALA A 13 5.27 -36.02 30.97
C ALA A 13 4.56 -37.25 30.34
N PRO A 14 3.22 -37.41 30.42
CA PRO A 14 2.53 -38.53 29.78
C PRO A 14 2.55 -38.47 28.24
N MET A 15 2.57 -37.27 27.64
CA MET A 15 2.65 -37.13 26.17
C MET A 15 4.02 -37.54 25.63
N ILE A 16 5.09 -37.14 26.35
CA ILE A 16 6.47 -37.53 26.03
C ILE A 16 6.66 -39.05 26.19
N ALA A 17 6.08 -39.65 27.25
CA ALA A 17 6.10 -41.11 27.44
C ALA A 17 5.34 -41.87 26.33
N GLY A 18 4.35 -41.24 25.70
CA GLY A 18 3.63 -41.77 24.53
C GLY A 18 4.28 -41.47 23.17
N GLY A 19 5.50 -40.91 23.14
CA GLY A 19 6.24 -40.61 21.89
C GLY A 19 5.73 -39.38 21.13
N ILE A 20 4.85 -38.57 21.73
CA ILE A 20 4.27 -37.37 21.10
C ILE A 20 5.04 -36.13 21.60
N THR A 21 5.53 -35.31 20.68
CA THR A 21 6.22 -34.05 21.03
C THR A 21 5.20 -32.99 21.45
N PRO A 22 5.24 -32.49 22.71
CA PRO A 22 4.29 -31.49 23.17
C PRO A 22 4.52 -30.14 22.48
N ARG A 23 3.42 -29.47 22.10
CA ARG A 23 3.44 -28.19 21.36
C ARG A 23 4.01 -27.01 22.17
N GLN A 24 4.02 -27.08 23.50
CA GLN A 24 4.55 -26.04 24.38
C GLN A 24 5.44 -26.64 25.45
N THR A 25 6.74 -26.30 25.41
CA THR A 25 7.76 -26.81 26.34
C THR A 25 8.16 -25.77 27.40
N LYS A 26 7.70 -24.52 27.27
CA LYS A 26 8.02 -23.42 28.19
C LYS A 26 6.75 -22.71 28.65
N PHE A 27 6.61 -22.54 29.97
CA PHE A 27 5.49 -21.83 30.55
C PHE A 27 5.63 -20.32 30.33
N GLU A 28 4.81 -19.79 29.42
CA GLU A 28 4.75 -18.36 29.14
C GLU A 28 3.69 -17.69 30.02
N THR A 29 4.11 -16.70 30.83
CA THR A 29 3.15 -15.88 31.57
C THR A 29 2.42 -14.93 30.61
N ASN A 30 1.16 -14.58 30.88
CA ASN A 30 0.40 -13.63 30.05
C ASN A 30 1.12 -12.28 29.83
N LYS A 31 1.97 -11.86 30.78
CA LYS A 31 2.82 -10.67 30.61
C LYS A 31 3.96 -10.90 29.62
N GLU A 32 4.55 -12.09 29.61
CA GLU A 32 5.63 -12.44 28.67
C GLU A 32 5.10 -12.58 27.25
N LYS A 33 3.93 -13.23 27.08
CA LYS A 33 3.23 -13.28 25.79
C LYS A 33 2.99 -11.87 25.25
N LEU A 34 2.48 -10.97 26.10
CA LEU A 34 2.28 -9.56 25.72
C LEU A 34 3.59 -8.84 25.35
N ARG A 35 4.70 -9.07 26.07
CA ARG A 35 6.01 -8.51 25.71
C ARG A 35 6.47 -8.98 24.33
N GLN A 36 6.32 -10.27 24.03
CA GLN A 36 6.66 -10.83 22.73
C GLN A 36 5.81 -10.21 21.62
N THR A 37 4.50 -10.07 21.83
CA THR A 37 3.60 -9.42 20.87
C THR A 37 4.02 -7.97 20.61
N ILE A 38 4.38 -7.21 21.65
CA ILE A 38 4.87 -5.84 21.52
C ILE A 38 6.20 -5.79 20.75
N ARG A 39 7.16 -6.66 21.06
CA ARG A 39 8.45 -6.74 20.34
C ARG A 39 8.24 -7.08 18.86
N LYS A 40 7.34 -8.02 18.55
CA LYS A 40 6.99 -8.40 17.17
C LYS A 40 6.40 -7.22 16.40
N ALA A 41 5.49 -6.46 17.03
CA ALA A 41 4.91 -5.26 16.41
C ALA A 41 5.98 -4.17 16.19
N LEU A 42 6.85 -3.93 17.17
CA LEU A 42 7.97 -2.99 17.07
C LEU A 42 9.02 -3.38 16.02
N ALA A 43 9.18 -4.66 15.69
CA ALA A 43 10.11 -5.08 14.65
C ALA A 43 9.64 -4.71 13.23
N THR A 44 8.34 -4.42 13.06
CA THR A 44 7.72 -4.16 11.75
C THR A 44 7.27 -2.72 11.61
N ALA A 45 6.71 -2.13 12.66
CA ALA A 45 6.12 -0.80 12.59
C ALA A 45 7.17 0.30 12.44
N ALA A 46 6.90 1.25 11.54
CA ALA A 46 7.66 2.50 11.38
C ALA A 46 6.89 3.71 11.91
N SER A 47 5.65 3.53 12.39
CA SER A 47 4.85 4.60 13.00
C SER A 47 4.02 4.08 14.17
N PHE A 48 3.57 4.99 15.03
CA PHE A 48 2.74 4.64 16.19
C PHE A 48 1.37 4.08 15.78
N ASP A 49 0.78 4.61 14.70
CA ASP A 49 -0.51 4.14 14.16
C ASP A 49 -0.41 2.70 13.62
N GLU A 50 0.68 2.41 12.90
CA GLU A 50 0.99 1.06 12.42
C GLU A 50 1.26 0.10 13.58
N PHE A 51 2.02 0.54 14.59
CA PHE A 51 2.26 -0.23 15.81
C PHE A 51 0.97 -0.59 16.53
N SER A 52 0.06 0.38 16.71
CA SER A 52 -1.24 0.17 17.35
C SER A 52 -2.13 -0.77 16.51
N SER A 53 -2.10 -0.63 15.19
CA SER A 53 -2.83 -1.49 14.25
C SER A 53 -2.34 -2.94 14.28
N LEU A 54 -1.03 -3.19 14.36
CA LEU A 54 -0.45 -4.52 14.48
C LEU A 54 -0.82 -5.20 15.80
N LEU A 55 -0.81 -4.45 16.90
CA LEU A 55 -1.25 -4.97 18.20
C LEU A 55 -2.75 -5.27 18.23
N LEU A 56 -3.56 -4.43 17.58
CA LEU A 56 -5.01 -4.64 17.50
C LEU A 56 -5.36 -5.92 16.72
N ARG A 57 -4.60 -6.29 15.68
CA ARG A 57 -4.77 -7.56 14.95
C ARG A 57 -4.54 -8.79 15.85
N GLU A 58 -3.63 -8.67 16.81
CA GLU A 58 -3.34 -9.69 17.82
C GLU A 58 -4.29 -9.58 19.05
N GLY A 59 -5.33 -8.74 18.95
CA GLY A 59 -6.34 -8.52 20.00
C GLY A 59 -5.89 -7.62 21.15
N VAL A 60 -4.73 -6.97 21.05
CA VAL A 60 -4.17 -6.11 22.08
C VAL A 60 -4.45 -4.64 21.77
N ALA A 61 -5.27 -3.99 22.60
CA ALA A 61 -5.54 -2.55 22.45
C ALA A 61 -4.50 -1.71 23.22
N VAL A 62 -3.90 -0.73 22.54
CA VAL A 62 -2.96 0.22 23.14
C VAL A 62 -3.71 1.50 23.51
N LYS A 63 -3.54 1.95 24.77
CA LYS A 63 -4.07 3.22 25.25
C LYS A 63 -2.95 4.11 25.76
N GLU A 64 -2.88 5.31 25.22
CA GLU A 64 -2.04 6.39 25.76
C GLU A 64 -2.85 7.24 26.74
N SER A 65 -2.30 7.47 27.93
CA SER A 65 -2.91 8.35 28.92
C SER A 65 -1.83 8.98 29.78
N ARG A 66 -1.84 10.31 29.91
CA ARG A 66 -0.88 11.08 30.73
C ARG A 66 0.59 10.71 30.43
N GLY A 67 0.92 10.59 29.14
CA GLY A 67 2.28 10.25 28.67
C GLY A 67 2.72 8.79 28.92
N ARG A 68 1.80 7.88 29.27
CA ARG A 68 2.10 6.46 29.53
C ARG A 68 1.30 5.55 28.62
N LEU A 69 1.93 4.47 28.19
CA LEU A 69 1.28 3.40 27.44
C LEU A 69 0.70 2.34 28.37
N SER A 70 -0.50 1.86 28.03
CA SER A 70 -1.17 0.75 28.70
C SER A 70 -1.75 -0.20 27.65
N TYR A 71 -1.65 -1.50 27.91
CA TYR A 71 -1.97 -2.56 26.95
C TYR A 71 -3.11 -3.42 27.49
N LEU A 72 -4.20 -3.53 26.74
CA LEU A 72 -5.35 -4.36 27.09
C LEU A 72 -5.34 -5.63 26.24
N THR A 73 -5.09 -6.78 26.87
CA THR A 73 -5.18 -8.11 26.27
C THR A 73 -6.64 -8.60 26.30
N PRO A 74 -7.06 -9.46 25.35
CA PRO A 74 -8.45 -9.94 25.28
C PRO A 74 -8.88 -10.72 26.54
N ASP A 75 -7.93 -11.39 27.20
CA ASP A 75 -8.18 -12.19 28.40
C ASP A 75 -8.34 -11.36 29.69
N ARG A 76 -8.32 -10.02 29.60
CA ARG A 76 -8.33 -9.14 30.78
C ARG A 76 -9.26 -7.96 30.61
N THR A 77 -9.93 -7.59 31.70
CA THR A 77 -10.80 -6.41 31.78
C THR A 77 -10.05 -5.12 32.14
N LYS A 78 -8.86 -5.23 32.74
CA LYS A 78 -8.02 -4.09 33.14
C LYS A 78 -6.71 -4.06 32.33
N PRO A 79 -6.31 -2.89 31.80
CA PRO A 79 -5.09 -2.78 31.01
C PRO A 79 -3.84 -2.92 31.89
N ILE A 80 -2.79 -3.47 31.31
CA ILE A 80 -1.46 -3.60 31.90
C ILE A 80 -0.65 -2.36 31.51
N THR A 81 -0.28 -1.55 32.48
CA THR A 81 0.60 -0.38 32.27
C THR A 81 2.00 -0.82 31.83
N ALA A 82 2.62 -0.09 30.91
CA ALA A 82 3.98 -0.32 30.42
C ALA A 82 5.01 -0.58 31.54
N ARG A 83 4.95 0.17 32.65
CA ARG A 83 5.80 -0.02 33.84
C ARG A 83 5.79 -1.46 34.40
N LYS A 84 4.69 -2.19 34.23
CA LYS A 84 4.56 -3.59 34.70
C LYS A 84 5.16 -4.61 33.71
N LEU A 85 5.56 -4.15 32.53
CA LEU A 85 6.19 -4.94 31.47
C LEU A 85 7.71 -4.73 31.44
N GLY A 86 8.19 -3.55 31.83
CA GLY A 86 9.61 -3.19 31.86
C GLY A 86 9.84 -1.85 31.15
N ASP A 87 11.03 -1.27 31.31
CA ASP A 87 11.33 0.07 30.80
C ASP A 87 11.38 0.10 29.26
N ASP A 88 11.78 -1.00 28.62
CA ASP A 88 11.76 -1.19 27.16
C ASP A 88 10.39 -1.02 26.50
N PHE A 89 9.31 -1.00 27.28
CA PHE A 89 7.93 -0.95 26.80
C PHE A 89 7.23 0.37 27.15
N ASP A 90 7.96 1.29 27.76
CA ASP A 90 7.47 2.63 28.03
C ASP A 90 7.30 3.45 26.74
N ARG A 91 6.69 4.63 26.88
CA ARG A 91 6.37 5.46 25.72
C ARG A 91 7.63 5.93 24.99
N ALA A 92 8.67 6.30 25.74
CA ALA A 92 9.88 6.87 25.17
C ALA A 92 10.66 5.80 24.39
N ALA A 93 10.83 4.61 24.97
CA ALA A 93 11.45 3.46 24.33
C ALA A 93 10.69 3.03 23.08
N VAL A 94 9.36 2.93 23.14
CA VAL A 94 8.52 2.58 21.98
C VAL A 94 8.68 3.60 20.86
N LEU A 95 8.62 4.90 21.15
CA LEU A 95 8.75 5.94 20.13
C LEU A 95 10.16 5.99 19.52
N ALA A 96 11.21 5.83 20.33
CA ALA A 96 12.59 5.81 19.84
C ALA A 96 12.84 4.67 18.85
N VAL A 97 12.28 3.48 19.12
CA VAL A 97 12.37 2.33 18.19
C VAL A 97 11.60 2.60 16.90
N LEU A 98 10.42 3.20 16.98
CA LEU A 98 9.63 3.55 15.80
C LEU A 98 10.31 4.62 14.93
N GLU A 99 10.95 5.61 15.55
CA GLU A 99 11.74 6.62 14.85
C GLU A 99 12.95 6.01 14.14
N GLN A 100 13.66 5.10 14.82
CA GLN A 100 14.77 4.36 14.19
C GLN A 100 14.29 3.48 13.02
N ASN A 101 13.13 2.85 13.14
CA ASN A 101 12.56 2.06 12.05
C ASN A 101 12.10 2.93 10.88
N ALA A 102 11.54 4.11 11.15
CA ALA A 102 11.18 5.09 10.13
C ALA A 102 12.43 5.58 9.37
N ALA A 103 13.52 5.87 10.09
CA ALA A 103 14.81 6.24 9.48
C ALA A 103 15.36 5.12 8.59
N ARG A 104 15.38 3.87 9.08
CA ARG A 104 15.79 2.71 8.27
C ARG A 104 14.90 2.46 7.05
N ALA A 105 13.59 2.69 7.18
CA ALA A 105 12.67 2.57 6.06
C ALA A 105 12.92 3.66 5.00
N ALA A 106 13.24 4.89 5.43
CA ALA A 106 13.62 5.98 4.53
C ALA A 106 14.98 5.72 3.85
N GLU A 107 15.98 5.23 4.57
CA GLU A 107 17.29 4.84 4.01
C GLU A 107 17.17 3.67 3.02
N LYS A 108 16.35 2.67 3.33
CA LYS A 108 16.10 1.54 2.42
C LYS A 108 15.35 1.97 1.15
N ALA A 109 14.47 2.97 1.25
CA ALA A 109 13.84 3.58 0.08
C ALA A 109 14.84 4.41 -0.75
N ALA A 110 15.80 5.07 -0.09
CA ALA A 110 16.86 5.84 -0.75
C ALA A 110 17.99 4.97 -1.35
N ALA A 111 18.17 3.74 -0.87
CA ALA A 111 19.19 2.80 -1.33
C ALA A 111 18.81 1.99 -2.59
N ILE A 112 17.62 2.23 -3.16
CA ILE A 112 17.28 1.72 -4.49
C ILE A 112 18.11 2.54 -5.50
N PRO A 113 19.03 1.93 -6.29
CA PRO A 113 19.97 2.68 -7.11
C PRO A 113 19.25 3.30 -8.31
N GLU A 114 18.83 4.54 -8.13
CA GLU A 114 18.32 5.38 -9.20
C GLU A 114 19.49 6.11 -9.85
N TYR A 115 19.63 5.92 -11.15
CA TYR A 115 20.68 6.53 -11.97
C TYR A 115 20.64 8.06 -11.83
N GLN A 116 21.84 8.61 -11.66
CA GLN A 116 22.19 10.02 -11.53
C GLN A 116 21.33 10.96 -12.41
N ARG A 117 20.51 11.80 -11.76
CA ARG A 117 20.16 13.13 -12.28
C ARG A 117 20.75 14.20 -11.37
N HIS A 118 21.74 14.91 -11.90
CA HIS A 118 22.25 16.12 -11.31
C HIS A 118 21.26 17.28 -11.44
N GLY A 119 21.13 18.04 -10.36
CA GLY A 119 20.85 19.48 -10.40
C GLY A 119 19.40 19.89 -10.13
N LYS A 120 19.11 20.27 -8.88
CA LYS A 120 19.07 21.69 -8.45
C LYS A 120 18.32 21.84 -7.12
N THR A 121 19.02 22.42 -6.15
CA THR A 121 18.53 23.30 -5.07
C THR A 121 17.14 23.03 -4.49
N GLY A 122 17.09 22.27 -3.39
CA GLY A 122 15.90 22.17 -2.53
C GLY A 122 16.00 23.14 -1.36
N ILE A 123 15.56 24.37 -1.56
CA ILE A 123 15.05 25.21 -0.47
C ILE A 123 13.89 24.42 0.13
N GLN A 124 13.97 24.09 1.42
CA GLN A 124 12.84 23.49 2.13
C GLN A 124 11.62 24.41 1.94
N PRO A 125 10.51 23.96 1.35
CA PRO A 125 9.28 24.69 1.51
C PRO A 125 8.93 24.55 2.99
N THR A 126 9.09 25.66 3.72
CA THR A 126 8.38 25.86 4.98
C THR A 126 6.94 25.44 4.73
N LYS A 127 6.51 24.39 5.43
CA LYS A 127 5.12 23.93 5.40
C LYS A 127 4.26 25.12 5.80
N ALA A 128 3.62 25.74 4.82
CA ALA A 128 2.41 26.49 5.07
C ALA A 128 1.48 25.56 5.87
N PRO A 129 0.85 26.02 6.95
CA PRO A 129 -0.13 25.21 7.64
C PRO A 129 -1.16 24.78 6.60
N GLN A 130 -1.22 23.47 6.31
CA GLN A 130 -2.33 22.90 5.56
C GLN A 130 -3.57 23.08 6.43
N THR A 131 -4.25 24.21 6.25
CA THR A 131 -5.55 24.52 6.84
C THR A 131 -6.70 23.89 6.05
N ALA A 132 -6.44 23.08 5.02
CA ALA A 132 -7.47 22.26 4.40
C ALA A 132 -7.83 21.11 5.36
N PRO A 133 -9.06 21.06 5.90
CA PRO A 133 -9.45 19.96 6.77
C PRO A 133 -9.51 18.67 5.93
N ASN A 134 -8.84 17.61 6.40
CA ASN A 134 -8.93 16.29 5.78
C ASN A 134 -10.35 15.73 6.01
N VAL A 135 -11.24 15.92 5.03
CA VAL A 135 -12.63 15.48 5.09
C VAL A 135 -12.70 13.96 5.01
N GLN A 136 -13.19 13.35 6.07
CA GLN A 136 -13.44 11.92 6.17
C GLN A 136 -14.94 11.63 6.06
N ARG A 137 -15.25 10.42 5.66
CA ARG A 137 -16.62 9.95 5.52
C ARG A 137 -17.34 9.89 6.87
N LEU A 138 -18.59 10.33 6.89
CA LEU A 138 -19.49 10.18 8.02
C LEU A 138 -19.86 8.70 8.28
N VAL A 139 -19.96 8.36 9.55
CA VAL A 139 -20.33 7.04 10.05
C VAL A 139 -21.86 6.93 10.13
N ASP A 140 -22.39 5.85 9.56
CA ASP A 140 -23.77 5.45 9.76
C ASP A 140 -23.92 4.80 11.14
N ILE A 141 -24.34 5.59 12.13
CA ILE A 141 -24.40 5.16 13.53
C ILE A 141 -25.45 4.07 13.72
N GLU A 142 -26.59 4.14 13.03
CA GLU A 142 -27.67 3.17 13.14
C GLU A 142 -27.25 1.81 12.58
N GLN A 143 -26.64 1.80 11.39
CA GLN A 143 -26.08 0.58 10.81
C GLN A 143 -25.00 -0.02 11.74
N LYS A 144 -24.09 0.80 12.28
CA LYS A 144 -23.05 0.31 13.19
C LYS A 144 -23.61 -0.20 14.52
N LYS A 145 -24.72 0.33 15.00
CA LYS A 145 -25.44 -0.22 16.15
C LYS A 145 -26.06 -1.58 15.82
N ALA A 146 -26.66 -1.74 14.64
CA ALA A 146 -27.17 -3.03 14.17
C ALA A 146 -26.07 -4.10 14.02
N GLU A 147 -24.83 -3.70 13.68
CA GLU A 147 -23.64 -4.57 13.67
C GLU A 147 -23.10 -4.91 15.08
N GLY A 148 -23.79 -4.51 16.16
CA GLY A 148 -23.43 -4.85 17.54
C GLY A 148 -22.39 -3.91 18.18
N LYS A 149 -22.15 -2.72 17.62
CA LYS A 149 -21.27 -1.73 18.26
C LYS A 149 -21.94 -1.13 19.49
N GLY A 150 -21.21 -1.13 20.62
CA GLY A 150 -21.73 -0.64 21.91
C GLY A 150 -21.75 0.89 22.05
N ARG A 151 -22.37 1.37 23.14
CA ARG A 151 -22.54 2.81 23.47
C ARG A 151 -21.26 3.67 23.41
N GLY A 152 -20.09 3.07 23.64
CA GLY A 152 -18.81 3.77 23.52
C GLY A 152 -18.49 4.18 22.09
N TYR A 153 -18.79 3.31 21.11
CA TYR A 153 -18.59 3.57 19.69
C TYR A 153 -19.59 4.61 19.18
N GLU A 154 -20.84 4.54 19.63
CA GLU A 154 -21.88 5.55 19.33
C GLU A 154 -21.43 6.96 19.73
N ARG A 155 -20.97 7.15 20.98
CA ARG A 155 -20.47 8.46 21.42
C ARG A 155 -19.29 8.97 20.59
N TRP A 156 -18.36 8.08 20.25
CA TRP A 156 -17.24 8.43 19.39
C TRP A 156 -17.71 8.82 17.97
N ALA A 157 -18.60 8.02 17.37
CA ALA A 157 -19.11 8.23 16.03
C ALA A 157 -19.94 9.52 15.93
N THR A 158 -20.68 9.89 16.98
CA THR A 158 -21.38 11.18 17.05
C THR A 158 -20.39 12.34 17.02
N MET A 159 -19.36 12.33 17.88
CA MET A 159 -18.35 13.38 17.90
C MET A 159 -17.53 13.43 16.60
N HIS A 160 -17.21 12.28 16.03
CA HIS A 160 -16.54 12.17 14.73
C HIS A 160 -17.40 12.79 13.63
N ASN A 161 -18.68 12.40 13.55
CA ASN A 161 -19.60 12.92 12.55
C ASN A 161 -19.77 14.43 12.66
N LEU A 162 -19.95 14.98 13.86
CA LEU A 162 -20.06 16.43 14.05
C LEU A 162 -18.83 17.18 13.52
N LYS A 163 -17.62 16.68 13.83
CA LYS A 163 -16.37 17.25 13.30
C LYS A 163 -16.29 17.17 11.79
N GLN A 164 -16.66 16.02 11.22
CA GLN A 164 -16.61 15.81 9.77
C GLN A 164 -17.70 16.57 9.02
N MET A 165 -18.87 16.80 9.62
CA MET A 165 -19.91 17.67 9.07
C MET A 165 -19.40 19.11 8.96
N ALA A 166 -18.81 19.64 10.03
CA ALA A 166 -18.20 20.97 10.02
C ALA A 166 -17.08 21.08 8.97
N ALA A 167 -16.17 20.10 8.92
CA ALA A 167 -15.12 20.06 7.91
C ALA A 167 -15.68 19.98 6.48
N THR A 168 -16.74 19.18 6.26
CA THR A 168 -17.41 19.06 4.96
C THR A 168 -18.01 20.38 4.53
N LEU A 169 -18.72 21.09 5.43
CA LEU A 169 -19.34 22.38 5.13
C LEU A 169 -18.29 23.46 4.82
N ASN A 170 -17.16 23.47 5.55
CA ASN A 170 -16.06 24.38 5.25
C ASN A 170 -15.52 24.14 3.84
N VAL A 171 -15.20 22.89 3.49
CA VAL A 171 -14.68 22.54 2.15
C VAL A 171 -15.71 22.83 1.06
N TYR A 172 -16.99 22.56 1.32
CA TYR A 172 -18.08 22.85 0.40
C TYR A 172 -18.17 24.36 0.09
N GLN A 173 -18.00 25.22 1.11
CA GLN A 173 -17.94 26.67 0.96
C GLN A 173 -16.64 27.16 0.32
N GLU A 174 -15.48 26.58 0.68
CA GLU A 174 -14.16 26.92 0.10
C GLU A 174 -14.11 26.65 -1.40
N TYR A 175 -14.74 25.56 -1.88
CA TYR A 175 -14.91 25.29 -3.31
C TYR A 175 -15.99 26.16 -3.98
N GLY A 176 -16.70 26.99 -3.22
CA GLY A 176 -17.72 27.91 -3.73
C GLY A 176 -19.01 27.22 -4.19
N PHE A 177 -19.29 26.01 -3.72
CA PHE A 177 -20.52 25.32 -4.07
C PHE A 177 -21.72 26.02 -3.42
N THR A 178 -22.73 26.30 -4.23
CA THR A 178 -23.99 26.93 -3.78
C THR A 178 -25.18 25.98 -3.83
N SER A 179 -25.02 24.81 -4.48
CA SER A 179 -26.06 23.80 -4.62
C SER A 179 -25.47 22.38 -4.80
N PRO A 180 -26.15 21.33 -4.32
CA PRO A 180 -25.68 19.95 -4.48
C PRO A 180 -25.44 19.57 -5.94
N GLU A 181 -26.20 20.13 -6.88
CA GLU A 181 -26.05 19.91 -8.32
C GLU A 181 -24.71 20.43 -8.85
N GLN A 182 -24.18 21.54 -8.32
CA GLN A 182 -22.84 22.02 -8.67
C GLN A 182 -21.74 21.08 -8.19
N LEU A 183 -21.92 20.49 -7.00
CA LEU A 183 -21.00 19.50 -6.47
C LEU A 183 -21.03 18.21 -7.29
N GLU A 184 -22.21 17.74 -7.69
CA GLU A 184 -22.37 16.60 -8.61
C GLU A 184 -21.63 16.82 -9.93
N ALA A 185 -21.86 17.98 -10.57
CA ALA A 185 -21.18 18.33 -11.82
C ALA A 185 -19.65 18.39 -11.66
N ALA A 186 -19.15 18.88 -10.51
CA ALA A 186 -17.73 18.90 -10.22
C ALA A 186 -17.14 17.48 -9.99
N VAL A 187 -17.88 16.59 -9.33
CA VAL A 187 -17.51 15.18 -9.17
C VAL A 187 -17.42 14.49 -10.53
N ASP A 188 -18.42 14.68 -11.40
CA ASP A 188 -18.44 14.11 -12.74
C ASP A 188 -17.29 14.63 -13.59
N THR A 189 -17.02 15.94 -13.54
CA THR A 189 -15.90 16.55 -14.25
C THR A 189 -14.57 15.96 -13.78
N ALA A 190 -14.34 15.89 -12.46
CA ALA A 190 -13.13 15.30 -11.89
C ALA A 190 -12.98 13.80 -12.27
N TYR A 191 -14.09 13.06 -12.34
CA TYR A 191 -14.08 11.68 -12.83
C TYR A 191 -13.68 11.58 -14.30
N GLN A 192 -14.23 12.41 -15.17
CA GLN A 192 -13.90 12.41 -16.59
C GLN A 192 -12.44 12.77 -16.84
N GLU A 193 -11.92 13.80 -16.16
CA GLU A 193 -10.50 14.19 -16.25
C GLU A 193 -9.58 13.03 -15.82
N MET A 194 -9.85 12.43 -14.65
CA MET A 194 -9.10 11.29 -14.14
C MET A 194 -9.15 10.11 -15.13
N ARG A 195 -10.33 9.81 -15.70
CA ARG A 195 -10.53 8.72 -16.67
C ARG A 195 -9.77 8.98 -17.97
N GLN A 196 -9.78 10.22 -18.46
CA GLN A 196 -9.03 10.61 -19.65
C GLN A 196 -7.52 10.45 -19.44
N THR A 197 -6.98 10.92 -18.30
CA THR A 197 -5.56 10.77 -17.97
C THR A 197 -5.18 9.30 -17.81
N SER A 198 -6.02 8.50 -17.17
CA SER A 198 -5.84 7.04 -17.07
C SER A 198 -5.81 6.36 -18.45
N GLY A 199 -6.68 6.79 -19.38
CA GLY A 199 -6.67 6.34 -20.77
C GLY A 199 -5.35 6.66 -21.47
N LYS A 200 -4.86 7.91 -21.36
CA LYS A 200 -3.56 8.32 -21.91
C LYS A 200 -2.42 7.49 -21.32
N LEU A 201 -2.41 7.29 -20.00
CA LEU A 201 -1.41 6.49 -19.31
C LEU A 201 -1.38 5.04 -19.84
N LYS A 202 -2.54 4.41 -19.99
CA LYS A 202 -2.64 3.05 -20.56
C LYS A 202 -2.08 2.96 -21.99
N THR A 203 -2.36 3.97 -22.82
CA THR A 203 -1.80 4.00 -24.19
C THR A 203 -0.29 4.15 -24.19
N LEU A 204 0.26 4.98 -23.30
CA LEU A 204 1.71 5.15 -23.15
C LEU A 204 2.39 3.89 -22.61
N GLU A 205 1.80 3.24 -21.60
CA GLU A 205 2.30 1.97 -21.07
C GLU A 205 2.34 0.87 -22.13
N THR A 206 1.30 0.78 -22.96
CA THR A 206 1.24 -0.18 -24.07
C THR A 206 2.33 0.10 -25.10
N LYS A 207 2.54 1.38 -25.48
CA LYS A 207 3.62 1.79 -26.39
C LYS A 207 5.00 1.47 -25.81
N LEU A 208 5.21 1.78 -24.53
CA LEU A 208 6.46 1.56 -23.81
C LEU A 208 6.77 0.07 -23.71
N GLN A 209 5.77 -0.77 -23.43
CA GLN A 209 5.92 -2.22 -23.42
C GLN A 209 6.36 -2.75 -24.78
N GLY A 210 5.68 -2.35 -25.87
CA GLY A 210 6.05 -2.75 -27.23
C GLY A 210 7.48 -2.29 -27.60
N LYS A 211 7.90 -1.09 -27.19
CA LYS A 211 9.27 -0.59 -27.43
C LYS A 211 10.32 -1.37 -26.63
N LYS A 212 10.02 -1.76 -25.39
CA LYS A 212 10.91 -2.61 -24.57
C LYS A 212 11.04 -4.02 -25.15
N GLU A 213 9.94 -4.60 -25.62
CA GLU A 213 9.97 -5.89 -26.33
C GLU A 213 10.83 -5.80 -27.60
N LEU A 214 10.61 -4.77 -28.41
CA LEU A 214 11.45 -4.50 -29.58
C LEU A 214 12.93 -4.37 -29.20
N GLN A 215 13.24 -3.65 -28.12
CA GLN A 215 14.61 -3.51 -27.63
C GLN A 215 15.21 -4.87 -27.25
N GLN A 216 14.48 -5.71 -26.53
CA GLN A 216 14.93 -7.05 -26.17
C GLN A 216 15.21 -7.91 -27.41
N GLN A 217 14.33 -7.89 -28.41
CA GLN A 217 14.50 -8.65 -29.65
C GLN A 217 15.70 -8.13 -30.48
N VAL A 218 15.89 -6.82 -30.56
CA VAL A 218 17.07 -6.21 -31.21
C VAL A 218 18.36 -6.62 -30.51
N LEU A 219 18.38 -6.62 -29.18
CA LEU A 219 19.54 -7.06 -28.40
C LEU A 219 19.81 -8.56 -28.58
N ALA A 220 18.78 -9.40 -28.50
CA ALA A 220 18.88 -10.84 -28.71
C ALA A 220 19.43 -11.17 -30.10
N TYR A 221 18.85 -10.58 -31.16
CA TYR A 221 19.29 -10.77 -32.53
C TYR A 221 20.74 -10.32 -32.77
N ALA A 222 21.15 -9.24 -32.11
CA ALA A 222 22.48 -8.73 -32.31
C ALA A 222 23.55 -9.47 -31.48
N LYS A 223 23.17 -10.06 -30.33
CA LYS A 223 24.05 -10.97 -29.57
C LYS A 223 24.38 -12.24 -30.37
N THR A 224 23.45 -12.73 -31.17
CA THR A 224 23.65 -13.92 -32.02
C THR A 224 24.35 -13.60 -33.35
N LYS A 225 24.79 -12.35 -33.57
CA LYS A 225 25.51 -11.96 -34.79
C LYS A 225 26.82 -12.75 -34.99
N PRO A 226 27.72 -12.90 -33.99
CA PRO A 226 28.98 -13.62 -34.16
C PRO A 226 28.77 -15.08 -34.54
N THR A 227 27.80 -15.76 -33.92
CA THR A 227 27.42 -17.14 -34.22
C THR A 227 26.94 -17.31 -35.66
N ARG A 228 26.14 -16.35 -36.16
CA ARG A 228 25.65 -16.37 -37.55
C ARG A 228 26.76 -16.08 -38.56
N GLU A 229 27.69 -15.19 -38.23
CA GLU A 229 28.88 -14.92 -39.06
C GLU A 229 29.83 -16.13 -39.07
N GLY A 230 30.00 -16.80 -37.93
CA GLY A 230 30.78 -18.04 -37.80
C GLY A 230 30.24 -19.18 -38.67
N LEU A 231 28.92 -19.33 -38.78
CA LEU A 231 28.31 -20.30 -39.69
C LEU A 231 28.59 -19.96 -41.18
N ARG A 232 28.58 -18.67 -41.54
CA ARG A 232 28.90 -18.22 -42.91
C ARG A 232 30.37 -18.46 -43.26
N ALA A 233 31.27 -18.40 -42.29
CA ALA A 233 32.69 -18.68 -42.48
C ALA A 233 33.00 -20.17 -42.76
N GLN A 234 32.08 -21.08 -42.40
CA GLN A 234 32.24 -22.52 -42.68
C GLN A 234 32.06 -22.82 -44.17
N LYS A 235 33.09 -23.44 -44.77
CA LYS A 235 33.14 -23.76 -46.21
C LYS A 235 32.58 -25.14 -46.56
N SER A 236 32.62 -26.10 -45.63
CA SER A 236 32.12 -27.46 -45.84
C SER A 236 30.72 -27.64 -45.24
N GLU A 237 29.87 -28.40 -45.92
CA GLU A 237 28.50 -28.69 -45.47
C GLU A 237 28.46 -29.50 -44.17
N LYS A 238 29.39 -30.45 -43.99
CA LYS A 238 29.57 -31.20 -42.74
C LYS A 238 30.01 -30.29 -41.57
N ALA A 239 30.84 -29.29 -41.85
CA ALA A 239 31.26 -28.31 -40.85
C ALA A 239 30.10 -27.35 -40.48
N ARG A 240 29.24 -26.99 -41.44
CA ARG A 240 28.05 -26.16 -41.19
C ARG A 240 27.01 -26.86 -40.32
N THR A 241 26.74 -28.14 -40.56
CA THR A 241 25.79 -28.91 -39.76
C THR A 241 26.29 -29.11 -38.33
N ALA A 242 27.55 -29.50 -38.14
CA ALA A 242 28.17 -29.60 -36.81
C ALA A 242 28.17 -28.26 -36.06
N TYR A 243 28.48 -27.16 -36.75
CA TYR A 243 28.46 -25.81 -36.17
C TYR A 243 27.04 -25.37 -35.77
N ARG A 244 26.03 -25.72 -36.56
CA ARG A 244 24.62 -25.44 -36.23
C ARG A 244 24.16 -26.21 -35.00
N GLN A 245 24.51 -27.50 -34.89
CA GLN A 245 24.20 -28.32 -33.71
C GLN A 245 24.90 -27.77 -32.46
N ALA A 246 26.18 -27.37 -32.57
CA ALA A 246 26.93 -26.81 -31.44
C ALA A 246 26.39 -25.45 -30.94
N ASN A 247 25.69 -24.69 -31.79
CA ASN A 247 25.17 -23.35 -31.45
C ASN A 247 23.65 -23.25 -31.63
N GLU A 248 22.93 -24.36 -31.45
CA GLU A 248 21.50 -24.47 -31.75
C GLU A 248 20.66 -23.41 -31.00
N SER A 249 20.98 -23.16 -29.73
CA SER A 249 20.31 -22.17 -28.89
C SER A 249 20.34 -20.75 -29.50
N ASP A 250 21.51 -20.30 -29.96
CA ASP A 250 21.68 -19.00 -30.57
C ASP A 250 20.92 -18.87 -31.89
N PHE A 251 20.83 -19.96 -32.67
CA PHE A 251 20.04 -19.98 -33.90
C PHE A 251 18.54 -19.89 -33.60
N ILE A 252 18.04 -20.59 -32.58
CA ILE A 252 16.65 -20.49 -32.12
C ILE A 252 16.33 -19.05 -31.69
N ILE A 253 17.21 -18.42 -30.90
CA ILE A 253 17.04 -17.02 -30.45
C ILE A 253 17.02 -16.06 -31.66
N ALA A 254 17.95 -16.23 -32.60
CA ALA A 254 18.01 -15.39 -33.79
C ALA A 254 16.78 -15.55 -34.69
N GLU A 255 16.29 -16.79 -34.84
CA GLU A 255 15.10 -17.08 -35.63
C GLU A 255 13.83 -16.52 -34.97
N ALA A 256 13.68 -16.66 -33.66
CA ALA A 256 12.56 -16.08 -32.91
C ALA A 256 12.52 -14.55 -33.07
N ALA A 257 13.66 -13.87 -32.93
CA ALA A 257 13.74 -12.43 -33.15
C ALA A 257 13.43 -12.04 -34.60
N ALA A 258 13.90 -12.79 -35.59
CA ALA A 258 13.59 -12.55 -37.00
C ALA A 258 12.10 -12.73 -37.32
N ARG A 259 11.44 -13.74 -36.73
CA ARG A 259 9.99 -13.94 -36.82
C ARG A 259 9.23 -12.77 -36.20
N TYR A 260 9.67 -12.28 -35.04
CA TYR A 260 9.11 -11.09 -34.40
C TYR A 260 9.20 -9.85 -35.31
N PHE A 261 10.37 -9.57 -35.90
CA PHE A 261 10.52 -8.43 -36.82
C PHE A 261 9.60 -8.55 -38.04
N LYS A 262 9.47 -9.75 -38.61
CA LYS A 262 8.55 -10.00 -39.73
C LYS A 262 7.08 -9.77 -39.34
N ALA A 263 6.67 -10.26 -38.17
CA ALA A 263 5.30 -10.10 -37.67
C ALA A 263 4.94 -8.63 -37.40
N HIS A 264 5.92 -7.81 -37.00
CA HIS A 264 5.74 -6.38 -36.76
C HIS A 264 6.09 -5.48 -37.96
N GLY A 265 6.33 -6.05 -39.14
CA GLY A 265 6.63 -5.28 -40.36
C GLY A 265 7.96 -4.51 -40.32
N ILE A 266 8.88 -4.92 -39.45
CA ILE A 266 10.16 -4.23 -39.23
C ILE A 266 11.15 -4.73 -40.30
N THR A 267 11.34 -3.92 -41.34
CA THR A 267 12.29 -4.20 -42.42
C THR A 267 13.69 -3.68 -42.13
N LYS A 268 13.79 -2.58 -41.36
CA LYS A 268 15.05 -1.96 -40.93
C LYS A 268 15.11 -1.88 -39.42
N LEU A 269 16.17 -2.45 -38.84
CA LEU A 269 16.37 -2.43 -37.40
C LEU A 269 16.65 -1.00 -36.92
N PRO A 270 15.98 -0.52 -35.86
CA PRO A 270 16.23 0.80 -35.32
C PRO A 270 17.64 0.87 -34.71
N ALA A 271 18.24 2.07 -34.75
CA ALA A 271 19.48 2.32 -34.04
C ALA A 271 19.24 2.17 -32.53
N ARG A 272 20.03 1.34 -31.84
CA ARG A 272 19.82 1.03 -30.42
C ARG A 272 19.78 2.28 -29.53
N LYS A 273 20.64 3.26 -29.81
CA LYS A 273 20.68 4.53 -29.08
C LYS A 273 19.39 5.33 -29.26
N ALA A 274 18.84 5.37 -30.48
CA ALA A 274 17.58 6.06 -30.75
C ALA A 274 16.41 5.35 -30.04
N LEU A 275 16.35 4.02 -30.11
CA LEU A 275 15.33 3.24 -29.40
C LEU A 275 15.39 3.42 -27.88
N GLN A 276 16.60 3.48 -27.31
CA GLN A 276 16.79 3.78 -25.89
C GLN A 276 16.30 5.19 -25.53
N ALA A 277 16.66 6.20 -26.31
CA ALA A 277 16.21 7.58 -26.09
C ALA A 277 14.69 7.72 -26.15
N GLU A 278 14.04 7.04 -27.11
CA GLU A 278 12.57 7.00 -27.19
C GLU A 278 11.94 6.34 -25.95
N ILE A 279 12.52 5.25 -25.44
CA ILE A 279 12.04 4.59 -24.21
C ILE A 279 12.18 5.51 -23.01
N GLU A 280 13.32 6.20 -22.86
CA GLU A 280 13.56 7.16 -21.78
C GLU A 280 12.59 8.35 -21.84
N GLN A 281 12.31 8.87 -23.04
CA GLN A 281 11.32 9.92 -23.25
C GLN A 281 9.91 9.45 -22.83
N LEU A 282 9.50 8.25 -23.24
CA LEU A 282 8.21 7.67 -22.85
C LEU A 282 8.09 7.43 -21.35
N ILE A 283 9.19 7.04 -20.68
CA ILE A 283 9.23 6.91 -19.22
C ILE A 283 9.02 8.28 -18.57
N SER A 284 9.75 9.30 -19.00
CA SER A 284 9.63 10.66 -18.46
C SER A 284 8.22 11.24 -18.67
N GLU A 285 7.60 11.00 -19.82
CA GLU A 285 6.23 11.43 -20.11
C GLU A 285 5.22 10.69 -19.21
N LYS A 286 5.38 9.37 -19.05
CA LYS A 286 4.54 8.55 -18.18
C LYS A 286 4.63 9.02 -16.73
N ASP A 287 5.82 9.28 -16.21
CA ASP A 287 6.02 9.70 -14.82
C ASP A 287 5.42 11.08 -14.57
N GLY A 288 5.54 12.01 -15.53
CA GLY A 288 4.86 13.31 -15.47
C GLY A 288 3.33 13.17 -15.42
N LEU A 289 2.75 12.35 -16.30
CA LEU A 289 1.30 12.11 -16.33
C LEU A 289 0.79 11.35 -15.09
N TYR A 290 1.62 10.51 -14.48
CA TYR A 290 1.24 9.77 -13.27
C TYR A 290 1.01 10.70 -12.08
N ASN A 291 1.81 11.76 -11.95
CA ASN A 291 1.61 12.78 -10.91
C ASN A 291 0.27 13.50 -11.09
N THR A 292 -0.04 13.94 -12.31
CA THR A 292 -1.33 14.57 -12.64
C THR A 292 -2.50 13.63 -12.36
N TYR A 293 -2.39 12.35 -12.76
CA TYR A 293 -3.41 11.35 -12.45
C TYR A 293 -3.60 11.16 -10.94
N HIS A 294 -2.51 11.16 -10.17
CA HIS A 294 -2.58 11.01 -8.71
C HIS A 294 -3.35 12.17 -8.07
N GLU A 295 -3.04 13.40 -8.45
CA GLU A 295 -3.73 14.60 -7.98
C GLU A 295 -5.22 14.59 -8.35
N GLN A 296 -5.55 14.28 -9.61
CA GLN A 296 -6.94 14.15 -10.08
C GLN A 296 -7.71 13.08 -9.29
N LYS A 297 -7.06 11.94 -9.00
CA LYS A 297 -7.65 10.87 -8.21
C LYS A 297 -7.91 11.28 -6.76
N GLN A 298 -7.00 12.04 -6.14
CA GLN A 298 -7.23 12.57 -4.79
C GLN A 298 -8.38 13.57 -4.79
N ARG A 299 -8.40 14.51 -5.73
CA ARG A 299 -9.47 15.50 -5.88
C ARG A 299 -10.83 14.83 -6.09
N PHE A 300 -10.92 13.84 -6.98
CA PHE A 300 -12.14 13.07 -7.19
C PHE A 300 -12.61 12.37 -5.90
N LYS A 301 -11.69 11.74 -5.16
CA LYS A 301 -12.00 11.06 -3.90
C LYS A 301 -12.48 12.03 -2.82
N GLU A 302 -11.88 13.20 -2.73
CA GLU A 302 -12.28 14.26 -1.81
C GLU A 302 -13.68 14.77 -2.14
N LEU A 303 -13.93 15.18 -3.38
CA LEU A 303 -15.25 15.64 -3.83
C LEU A 303 -16.33 14.58 -3.63
N GLN A 304 -16.03 13.30 -3.93
CA GLN A 304 -16.95 12.19 -3.69
C GLN A 304 -17.25 12.01 -2.19
N THR A 305 -16.27 12.25 -1.31
CA THR A 305 -16.46 12.18 0.14
C THR A 305 -17.31 13.35 0.62
N VAL A 306 -17.04 14.56 0.16
CA VAL A 306 -17.83 15.77 0.45
C VAL A 306 -19.28 15.54 0.03
N LYS A 307 -19.50 15.09 -1.21
CA LYS A 307 -20.82 14.77 -1.77
C LYS A 307 -21.59 13.81 -0.89
N ARG A 308 -20.97 12.67 -0.56
CA ARG A 308 -21.60 11.67 0.30
C ARG A 308 -21.97 12.22 1.67
N ASN A 309 -21.12 13.07 2.24
CA ASN A 309 -21.37 13.68 3.54
C ASN A 309 -22.52 14.69 3.46
N ILE A 310 -22.56 15.55 2.42
CA ILE A 310 -23.68 16.47 2.16
C ILE A 310 -24.99 15.70 1.97
N ASP A 311 -25.00 14.64 1.17
CA ASP A 311 -26.18 13.78 0.99
C ASP A 311 -26.70 13.22 2.32
N GLN A 312 -25.79 12.84 3.23
CA GLN A 312 -26.16 12.34 4.57
C GLN A 312 -26.62 13.44 5.53
N ILE A 313 -26.09 14.65 5.42
CA ILE A 313 -26.52 15.81 6.20
C ILE A 313 -27.95 16.18 5.79
N LEU A 314 -28.19 16.35 4.48
CA LEU A 314 -29.50 16.70 3.94
C LEU A 314 -30.56 15.62 4.23
N ARG A 315 -30.22 14.32 4.12
CA ARG A 315 -31.15 13.23 4.47
C ARG A 315 -31.54 13.17 5.94
N ARG A 316 -30.71 13.70 6.85
CA ARG A 316 -31.07 13.79 8.29
C ARG A 316 -32.03 14.93 8.59
N GLU A 317 -32.05 15.94 7.73
CA GLU A 317 -32.94 17.10 7.85
C GLU A 317 -34.33 16.83 7.27
N GLU A 318 -34.48 15.83 6.39
CA GLU A 318 -35.82 15.35 6.02
C GLU A 318 -36.50 14.72 7.23
N PRO A 319 -37.69 15.22 7.65
CA PRO A 319 -38.40 14.65 8.77
C PRO A 319 -38.73 13.20 8.45
N HIS A 320 -38.06 12.28 9.13
CA HIS A 320 -38.44 10.88 9.15
C HIS A 320 -39.92 10.82 9.53
N ARG A 321 -40.80 10.58 8.54
CA ARG A 321 -42.12 10.02 8.79
C ARG A 321 -41.88 8.72 9.54
N ARG A 322 -41.89 8.79 10.87
CA ARG A 322 -41.96 7.62 11.74
C ARG A 322 -43.10 6.80 11.18
N LYS A 323 -42.78 5.66 10.59
CA LYS A 323 -43.76 4.58 10.48
C LYS A 323 -44.08 4.23 11.93
N GLU A 324 -45.16 4.80 12.44
CA GLU A 324 -45.86 4.29 13.60
C GLU A 324 -46.17 2.82 13.27
N GLN A 325 -45.35 1.92 13.80
CA GLN A 325 -45.77 0.55 13.95
C GLN A 325 -46.78 0.55 15.09
N SER A 326 -48.03 0.79 14.73
CA SER A 326 -49.19 0.36 15.51
C SER A 326 -49.05 -1.14 15.76
N HIS A 327 -48.53 -1.50 16.93
CA HIS A 327 -48.76 -2.83 17.48
C HIS A 327 -50.20 -2.86 17.98
N GLU A 328 -51.10 -3.20 17.06
CA GLU A 328 -52.37 -3.80 17.42
C GLU A 328 -52.11 -5.30 17.58
N ARG A 329 -52.02 -5.74 18.83
CA ARG A 329 -52.69 -6.94 19.39
C ARG A 329 -52.18 -7.26 20.78
#